data_AF-A0A2Z3R475-F1
#
_entry.id   AF-A0A2Z3R475-F1
#
_cell.length_a   1.000
_cell.length_b   1.000
_cell.length_c   1.000
_cell.angle_alpha   90.00
_cell.angle_beta   90.00
_cell.angle_gamma   90.00
#
_symmetry.space_group_name_H-M   'P 1'
#
loop_
_entity.id
_entity.type
_entity.pdbx_description
1 polymer ?
#
loop_
_entity_poly.entity_id
_entity_poly.type
_entity_poly.pdbx_seq_one_letter_code
_entity_poly.pdbx_strand_id
1 'polypeptide(L)'
;MKGAMKILRNERNRCQSCGMPLFYDKKPKVHPHYCSYCHDGSSFRDGKATLRDMQKKVDELLVARNANRGQRLYMRLRLATLKRWRESRAYVPKTF
;
A
#
# COMPACT_ATOMS: atom_id res chain seq x y z
N MET A 1 12.19 -19.37 -14.88
CA MET A 1 10.74 -19.05 -15.01
C MET A 1 9.97 -18.96 -13.68
N LYS A 2 10.23 -19.81 -12.66
CA LYS A 2 9.46 -19.83 -11.39
C LYS A 2 9.53 -18.53 -10.54
N GLY A 3 10.65 -17.81 -10.57
CA GLY A 3 10.84 -16.58 -9.78
C GLY A 3 10.00 -15.39 -10.24
N ALA A 4 9.92 -15.16 -11.56
CA ALA A 4 9.15 -14.05 -12.13
C ALA A 4 7.64 -14.18 -11.86
N MET A 5 7.11 -15.41 -11.94
CA MET A 5 5.69 -15.67 -11.67
C MET A 5 5.32 -15.42 -10.19
N LYS A 6 6.23 -15.71 -9.24
CA LYS A 6 6.07 -15.38 -7.82
C LYS A 6 6.06 -13.87 -7.57
N ILE A 7 6.94 -13.12 -8.24
CA ILE A 7 7.00 -11.66 -8.16
C ILE A 7 5.69 -11.04 -8.69
N LEU A 8 5.21 -11.50 -9.85
CA LEU A 8 3.95 -11.02 -10.44
C LEU A 8 2.74 -11.32 -9.55
N ARG A 9 2.66 -12.53 -8.97
CA ARG A 9 1.61 -12.88 -8.02
C ARG A 9 1.65 -12.00 -6.78
N ASN A 10 2.85 -11.72 -6.26
CA ASN A 10 3.04 -10.84 -5.10
C ASN A 10 2.64 -9.40 -5.39
N GLU A 11 2.90 -8.89 -6.61
CA GLU A 11 2.46 -7.56 -7.04
C GLU A 11 0.94 -7.45 -7.24
N ARG A 12 0.31 -8.50 -7.77
CA ARG A 12 -1.15 -8.55 -7.94
C ARG A 12 -1.89 -8.61 -6.60
N ASN A 13 -1.32 -9.29 -5.60
CA ASN A 13 -1.95 -9.50 -4.30
C ASN A 13 -1.34 -8.61 -3.20
N ARG A 14 -1.19 -7.31 -3.46
CA ARG A 14 -0.83 -6.33 -2.42
C ARG A 14 -2.06 -5.64 -1.83
N CYS A 15 -1.98 -5.31 -0.55
CA CYS A 15 -2.89 -4.39 0.10
C CYS A 15 -2.89 -3.06 -0.67
N GLN A 16 -4.07 -2.63 -1.11
CA GLN A 16 -4.27 -1.43 -1.91
C GLN A 16 -4.27 -0.13 -1.06
N SER A 17 -3.76 -0.21 0.18
CA SER A 17 -3.53 0.92 1.09
C SER A 17 -2.05 1.04 1.47
N CYS A 18 -1.42 -0.02 1.98
CA CYS A 18 -0.01 0.03 2.43
C CYS A 18 0.99 -0.69 1.51
N GLY A 19 0.54 -1.38 0.46
CA GLY A 19 1.40 -2.14 -0.44
C GLY A 19 1.96 -3.44 0.15
N MET A 20 1.59 -3.83 1.37
CA MET A 20 1.97 -5.12 1.96
C MET A 20 1.36 -6.28 1.16
N PRO A 21 2.12 -7.31 0.77
CA PRO A 21 1.53 -8.51 0.16
C PRO A 21 0.52 -9.17 1.11
N LEU A 22 -0.69 -9.45 0.63
CA LEU A 22 -1.82 -9.93 1.43
C LEU A 22 -1.58 -11.32 2.02
N PHE A 23 -0.71 -12.13 1.43
CA PHE A 23 -0.36 -13.45 1.99
C PHE A 23 0.45 -13.35 3.30
N TYR A 24 1.02 -12.18 3.63
CA TYR A 24 1.64 -11.92 4.93
C TYR A 24 0.65 -11.42 5.98
N ASP A 25 -0.61 -11.18 5.59
CA ASP A 25 -1.64 -10.80 6.52
C ASP A 25 -2.03 -11.98 7.41
N LYS A 26 -1.88 -11.82 8.72
CA LYS A 26 -2.20 -12.84 9.72
C LYS A 26 -3.70 -12.95 9.99
N LYS A 27 -4.51 -11.96 9.55
CA LYS A 27 -5.97 -11.95 9.72
C LYS A 27 -6.70 -11.60 8.40
N PRO A 28 -6.53 -12.40 7.33
CA PRO A 28 -6.89 -12.04 5.96
C PRO A 28 -8.41 -11.95 5.66
N LYS A 29 -9.28 -12.29 6.62
CA LYS A 29 -10.73 -12.47 6.40
C LYS A 29 -11.56 -11.18 6.33
N VAL A 30 -10.91 -10.03 6.18
CA VAL A 30 -11.55 -8.74 6.42
C VAL A 30 -11.95 -8.00 5.14
N HIS A 31 -11.13 -8.08 4.08
CA HIS A 31 -11.44 -7.43 2.79
C HIS A 31 -10.54 -7.98 1.66
N PRO A 32 -11.02 -8.20 0.42
CA PRO A 32 -10.22 -8.79 -0.67
C PRO A 32 -9.06 -7.91 -1.18
N HIS A 33 -9.05 -6.64 -0.81
CA HIS A 33 -8.05 -5.66 -1.30
C HIS A 33 -7.18 -5.04 -0.20
N TYR A 34 -7.50 -5.24 1.07
CA TYR A 34 -6.83 -4.56 2.17
C TYR A 34 -6.47 -5.55 3.26
N CYS A 35 -5.29 -5.39 3.84
CA CYS A 35 -4.91 -6.19 5.00
C CYS A 35 -5.64 -5.72 6.26
N SER A 36 -5.71 -6.59 7.26
CA SER A 36 -6.38 -6.35 8.54
C SER A 36 -5.80 -5.17 9.33
N TYR A 37 -4.57 -4.75 9.02
CA TYR A 37 -3.92 -3.58 9.62
C TYR A 37 -4.39 -2.26 9.00
N CYS A 38 -4.87 -2.28 7.76
CA CYS A 38 -5.36 -1.10 7.07
C CYS A 38 -6.87 -0.96 7.17
N HIS A 39 -7.60 -2.07 7.14
CA HIS A 39 -9.06 -2.11 7.08
C HIS A 39 -9.59 -3.13 8.08
N ASP A 40 -10.66 -2.81 8.79
CA ASP A 40 -11.29 -3.69 9.79
C ASP A 40 -12.52 -4.45 9.27
N GLY A 41 -12.93 -4.15 8.04
CA GLY A 41 -14.00 -4.84 7.31
C GLY A 41 -15.13 -3.90 6.96
N SER A 42 -15.32 -2.87 7.78
CA SER A 42 -16.26 -1.78 7.54
C SER A 42 -15.54 -0.50 7.11
N SER A 43 -14.37 -0.20 7.68
CA SER A 43 -13.67 1.07 7.50
C SER A 43 -12.15 0.97 7.54
N PHE A 44 -11.49 2.03 7.05
CA PHE A 44 -10.05 2.19 7.26
C PHE A 44 -9.78 2.57 8.72
N ARG A 45 -8.90 1.82 9.39
CA ARG A 45 -8.48 2.10 10.78
C ARG A 45 -7.89 3.52 10.91
N ASP A 46 -7.14 3.93 9.89
CA ASP A 46 -6.56 5.28 9.79
C ASP A 46 -7.38 6.12 8.78
N GLY A 47 -8.67 6.36 9.04
CA GLY A 47 -9.60 6.96 8.08
C GLY A 47 -9.19 8.35 7.53
N LYS A 48 -8.48 9.15 8.34
CA LYS A 48 -8.01 10.49 7.97
C LYS A 48 -6.59 10.53 7.39
N ALA A 49 -5.90 9.38 7.31
CA ALA A 49 -4.52 9.36 6.84
C ALA A 49 -4.43 9.78 5.36
N THR A 50 -3.43 10.61 5.06
CA THR A 50 -3.07 11.01 3.71
C THR A 50 -2.07 10.02 3.08
N LEU A 51 -1.85 10.14 1.76
CA LEU A 51 -0.77 9.40 1.09
C LEU A 51 0.60 9.69 1.74
N ARG A 52 0.87 10.94 2.14
CA ARG A 52 2.13 11.34 2.78
C ARG A 52 2.31 10.63 4.13
N ASP A 53 1.24 10.52 4.91
CA ASP A 53 1.27 9.82 6.20
C ASP A 53 1.57 8.33 6.01
N MET A 54 0.93 7.70 5.01
CA MET A 54 1.19 6.31 4.69
C MET A 54 2.61 6.08 4.14
N GLN A 55 3.12 7.00 3.31
CA GLN A 55 4.51 6.95 2.83
C GLN A 55 5.50 7.05 3.99
N LYS A 56 5.28 7.95 4.95
CA LYS A 56 6.10 8.07 6.16
C LYS A 56 6.06 6.78 6.99
N LYS A 57 4.86 6.27 7.30
CA LYS A 57 4.66 5.03 8.08
C LYS A 57 5.36 3.83 7.44
N VAL A 58 5.23 3.66 6.13
CA VAL A 58 5.89 2.56 5.40
C VAL A 58 7.40 2.75 5.35
N ASP A 59 7.89 3.98 5.19
CA ASP A 59 9.32 4.27 5.19
C ASP A 59 9.98 3.94 6.54
N GLU A 60 9.36 4.34 7.65
CA GLU A 60 9.81 3.99 9.01
C GLU A 60 9.86 2.47 9.22
N LEU A 61 8.82 1.76 8.76
CA LEU A 61 8.76 0.29 8.81
C LEU A 61 9.80 -0.41 7.93
N LEU A 62 10.25 0.23 6.86
CA LEU A 62 11.29 -0.29 5.97
C LEU A 62 12.68 -0.01 6.54
N VAL A 63 12.90 1.16 7.14
CA VAL A 63 14.12 1.49 7.89
C VAL A 63 14.32 0.50 9.04
N ALA A 64 13.28 0.24 9.83
CA ALA A 64 13.32 -0.74 10.92
C ALA A 64 13.63 -2.18 10.45
N ARG A 65 13.45 -2.47 9.15
CA ARG A 65 13.75 -3.76 8.52
C ARG A 65 15.05 -3.75 7.70
N ASN A 66 15.89 -2.72 7.86
CA ASN A 66 17.14 -2.55 7.12
C ASN A 66 16.95 -2.56 5.58
N ALA A 67 15.81 -2.06 5.09
CA ALA A 67 15.58 -1.95 3.67
C ALA A 67 16.48 -0.88 3.04
N ASN A 68 17.02 -1.16 1.86
CA ASN A 68 17.89 -0.23 1.15
C ASN A 68 17.12 0.95 0.56
N ARG A 69 17.85 1.99 0.12
CA ARG A 69 17.27 3.21 -0.46
C ARG A 69 16.38 2.93 -1.68
N GLY A 70 16.76 1.96 -2.52
CA GLY A 70 15.99 1.57 -3.69
C GLY A 70 14.63 0.96 -3.34
N GLN A 71 14.59 0.06 -2.35
CA GLN A 71 13.36 -0.54 -1.84
C GLN A 71 12.41 0.52 -1.24
N ARG A 72 12.98 1.48 -0.51
CA ARG A 72 12.22 2.60 0.07
C ARG A 72 11.64 3.51 -1.01
N LEU A 73 12.44 3.89 -2.01
CA LEU A 73 11.96 4.70 -3.15
C LEU A 73 10.89 3.96 -3.95
N TYR A 74 11.12 2.68 -4.25
CA TYR A 74 10.14 1.82 -4.91
C TYR A 74 8.80 1.83 -4.17
N MET A 75 8.82 1.58 -2.86
CA MET A 75 7.60 1.54 -2.06
C MET A 75 6.90 2.91 -2.01
N ARG A 76 7.65 4.01 -1.88
CA ARG A 76 7.08 5.37 -1.91
C ARG A 76 6.31 5.65 -3.20
N LEU A 77 6.90 5.33 -4.35
CA LEU A 77 6.27 5.48 -5.67
C LEU A 77 5.10 4.51 -5.84
N ARG A 78 5.27 3.26 -5.40
CA ARG A 78 4.22 2.24 -5.48
C ARG A 78 2.98 2.64 -4.69
N LEU A 79 3.12 3.19 -3.49
CA LEU A 79 2.00 3.66 -2.67
C LEU A 79 1.11 4.66 -3.44
N ALA A 80 1.70 5.58 -4.20
CA ALA A 80 0.94 6.59 -4.96
C ALA A 80 0.06 6.00 -6.08
N THR A 81 0.27 4.73 -6.43
CA THR A 81 -0.46 4.04 -7.51
C THR A 81 -1.54 3.06 -6.99
N LEU A 82 -1.67 2.90 -5.67
CA LEU A 82 -2.66 2.00 -5.06
C LEU A 82 -4.06 2.63 -5.05
N LYS A 83 -5.11 1.79 -5.09
CA LYS A 83 -6.51 2.24 -5.20
C LYS A 83 -6.86 3.36 -4.22
N ARG A 84 -6.52 3.21 -2.93
CA ARG A 84 -6.85 4.19 -1.88
C ARG A 84 -6.30 5.60 -2.16
N TRP A 85 -5.16 5.68 -2.84
CA TRP A 85 -4.40 6.93 -3.00
C TRP A 85 -4.45 7.50 -4.41
N ARG A 86 -4.80 6.67 -5.41
CA ARG A 86 -4.85 7.12 -6.80
C ARG A 86 -5.90 8.21 -7.02
N GLU A 87 -7.01 8.16 -6.28
CA GLU A 87 -8.11 9.12 -6.40
C GLU A 87 -7.78 10.49 -5.80
N SER A 88 -6.79 10.60 -4.89
CA SER A 88 -6.34 11.90 -4.38
C SER A 88 -5.58 12.74 -5.42
N ARG A 89 -5.37 12.23 -6.64
CA ARG A 89 -4.84 12.98 -7.79
C ARG A 89 -5.92 13.57 -8.69
N ALA A 90 -7.21 13.26 -8.46
CA ALA A 90 -8.30 13.63 -9.36
C ALA A 90 -8.86 15.05 -9.14
N TYR A 91 -8.35 15.84 -8.19
CA TYR A 91 -8.68 17.27 -8.13
C TYR A 91 -7.73 18.07 -9.03
N VAL A 92 -8.12 18.24 -10.29
CA VAL A 92 -7.68 19.36 -11.12
C VAL A 92 -8.82 20.38 -11.09
N PRO A 93 -8.67 21.54 -10.45
CA PRO A 93 -9.68 22.58 -10.51
C PRO A 93 -9.89 22.97 -11.98
N LYS A 94 -11.15 22.92 -12.45
CA LYS A 94 -11.53 23.59 -13.70
C LYS A 94 -11.33 25.09 -13.49
N THR A 95 -10.25 25.63 -14.05
CA THR A 95 -10.13 27.08 -14.25
C THR A 95 -11.17 27.47 -15.29
N PHE A 96 -12.10 28.34 -14.90
CA PHE A 96 -13.06 29.00 -15.79
C PHE A 96 -12.35 29.96 -16.74
#